data_AF-A0A7Z2MDT9-F1
#
_entry.id   AF-A0A7Z2MDT9-F1
#
_cell.length_a   1.000
_cell.length_b   1.000
_cell.length_c   1.000
_cell.angle_alpha   90.00
_cell.angle_beta   90.00
_cell.angle_gamma   90.00
#
_symmetry.space_group_name_H-M   'P 1'
#
loop_
_entity.id
_entity.type
_entity.pdbx_description
1 polymer ?
#
loop_
_entity_poly.entity_id
_entity_poly.type
_entity_poly.pdbx_seq_one_letter_code
_entity_poly.pdbx_strand_id
1 'polypeptide(L)'
;MGPWRLYVRGHGSHSKQTLGSFSVDQVAWYLSECGLGTNLPDVISVTSCKLALGTDQSTTEKVFQPSYDSFVGRLHKLLGNKYNLYTTMHGRTMNNSVVKNAGAHTGRKTTRTPGGKHLHQQSFAKVTYYWDSSKNQQVKFSYNEMEIDAEVSEAMDIDWTPDMMDIG
;
A
#
# COMPACT_ATOMS: atom_id res chain seq x y z
N MET A 1 17.16 9.78 17.68
CA MET A 1 17.30 8.77 16.60
C MET A 1 16.74 9.36 15.32
N GLY A 2 17.34 9.07 14.17
CA GLY A 2 16.82 9.54 12.87
C GLY A 2 15.60 8.73 12.43
N PRO A 3 14.89 9.19 11.38
CA PRO A 3 13.69 8.53 10.91
C PRO A 3 14.00 7.12 10.38
N TRP A 4 13.13 6.16 10.63
CA TRP A 4 13.31 4.78 10.20
C TRP A 4 12.02 4.12 9.73
N ARG A 5 12.18 3.02 8.99
CA ARG A 5 11.06 2.31 8.34
C ARG A 5 11.09 0.83 8.68
N LEU A 6 9.95 0.32 9.12
CA LEU A 6 9.72 -1.11 9.31
C LEU A 6 9.14 -1.72 8.03
N TYR A 7 9.65 -2.89 7.62
CA TYR A 7 9.11 -3.65 6.49
C TYR A 7 8.45 -4.93 6.98
N VAL A 8 7.13 -5.02 6.86
CA VAL A 8 6.38 -6.25 7.17
C VAL A 8 6.17 -7.00 5.86
N ARG A 9 6.66 -8.24 5.76
CA ARG A 9 6.69 -9.00 4.49
C ARG A 9 5.93 -10.30 4.60
N GLY A 10 5.23 -10.67 3.55
CA GLY A 10 4.51 -11.93 3.45
C GLY A 10 3.66 -12.00 2.19
N HIS A 11 3.16 -13.20 1.88
CA HIS A 11 2.19 -13.37 0.81
C HIS A 11 0.84 -12.79 1.23
N GLY A 12 0.28 -11.91 0.39
CA GLY A 12 -1.04 -11.33 0.62
C GLY A 12 -2.12 -12.21 0.04
N SER A 13 -3.18 -12.46 0.82
CA SER A 13 -4.42 -13.05 0.33
C SER A 13 -5.51 -11.98 0.37
N HIS A 14 -5.88 -11.45 -0.80
CA HIS A 14 -6.90 -10.41 -0.91
C HIS A 14 -8.28 -10.90 -0.47
N SER A 15 -8.74 -12.07 -0.93
CA SER A 15 -10.07 -12.59 -0.57
C SER A 15 -10.23 -12.83 0.94
N LYS A 16 -9.19 -13.38 1.58
CA LYS A 16 -9.18 -13.63 3.03
C LYS A 16 -8.75 -12.42 3.86
N GLN A 17 -8.17 -11.40 3.22
CA GLN A 17 -7.49 -10.28 3.87
C GLN A 17 -6.51 -10.77 4.95
N THR A 18 -5.51 -11.54 4.53
CA THR A 18 -4.46 -12.04 5.41
C THR A 18 -3.07 -11.81 4.83
N LEU A 19 -2.08 -11.74 5.73
CA LEU A 19 -0.66 -11.66 5.39
C LEU A 19 0.05 -12.92 5.91
N GLY A 20 0.51 -13.80 5.01
CA GLY A 20 1.14 -15.05 5.42
C GLY A 20 0.24 -15.91 6.31
N SER A 21 -1.07 -15.94 6.01
CA SER A 21 -2.13 -16.58 6.81
C SER A 21 -2.51 -15.91 8.13
N PHE A 22 -1.84 -14.82 8.53
CA PHE A 22 -2.23 -14.05 9.71
C PHE A 22 -3.31 -13.01 9.39
N SER A 23 -4.28 -12.90 10.30
CA SER A 23 -5.31 -11.85 10.23
C SER A 23 -4.74 -10.47 10.57
N VAL A 24 -5.52 -9.42 10.29
CA VAL A 24 -5.19 -8.05 10.67
C VAL A 24 -4.93 -7.94 12.18
N ASP A 25 -5.82 -8.51 13.00
CA ASP A 25 -5.71 -8.48 14.46
C ASP A 25 -4.46 -9.17 14.97
N GLN A 26 -4.11 -10.33 14.41
CA GLN A 26 -2.90 -11.06 14.79
C GLN A 26 -1.65 -10.24 14.46
N VAL A 27 -1.58 -9.66 13.26
CA VAL A 27 -0.43 -8.83 12.87
C VAL A 27 -0.34 -7.56 13.72
N ALA A 28 -1.47 -6.91 14.03
CA ALA A 28 -1.47 -5.73 14.89
C ALA A 28 -0.98 -6.05 16.30
N TRP A 29 -1.44 -7.16 16.87
CA TRP A 29 -0.98 -7.65 18.17
C TRP A 29 0.52 -7.96 18.15
N TYR A 30 1.02 -8.72 17.18
CA TYR A 30 2.46 -8.98 17.09
C TYR A 30 3.29 -7.70 17.05
N LEU A 31 2.86 -6.70 16.28
CA LEU A 31 3.56 -5.41 16.19
C LEU A 31 3.50 -4.61 17.49
N SER A 32 2.41 -4.69 18.27
CA SER A 32 2.33 -4.03 19.58
C SER A 32 3.29 -4.65 20.58
N GLU A 33 3.45 -5.97 20.54
CA GLU A 33 4.37 -6.70 21.44
C GLU A 33 5.85 -6.54 21.06
N CYS A 34 6.17 -6.01 19.87
CA CYS A 34 7.55 -5.78 19.44
C CYS A 34 8.24 -4.56 20.09
N GLY A 35 7.63 -3.91 21.08
CA GLY A 35 8.23 -2.76 21.77
C GLY A 35 8.34 -1.50 20.91
N LEU A 36 7.49 -1.35 19.88
CA LEU A 36 7.51 -0.20 18.98
C LEU A 36 7.11 1.12 19.66
N GLY A 37 6.47 1.08 20.84
CA GLY A 37 6.00 2.28 21.52
C GLY A 37 7.11 3.23 21.98
N THR A 38 8.29 2.73 22.33
CA THR A 38 9.43 3.55 22.77
C THR A 38 10.30 4.07 21.63
N ASN A 39 10.16 3.46 20.45
CA ASN A 39 10.87 3.85 19.24
C ASN A 39 9.97 3.53 18.04
N LEU A 40 8.99 4.38 17.78
CA LEU A 40 8.01 4.14 16.72
C LEU A 40 8.65 4.40 15.35
N PRO A 41 8.48 3.51 14.35
CA PRO A 41 8.90 3.81 12.99
C PRO A 41 8.06 4.96 12.42
N ASP A 42 8.66 5.84 11.63
CA ASP A 42 7.92 6.85 10.88
C ASP A 42 6.98 6.21 9.85
N VAL A 43 7.44 5.09 9.29
CA VAL A 43 6.72 4.35 8.25
C VAL A 43 6.76 2.85 8.49
N ILE A 44 5.60 2.20 8.39
CA ILE A 44 5.47 0.75 8.22
C ILE A 44 5.13 0.45 6.76
N SER A 45 5.98 -0.28 6.04
CA SER A 45 5.73 -0.71 4.66
C SER A 45 5.35 -2.18 4.59
N VAL A 46 4.05 -2.44 4.40
CA VAL A 46 3.54 -3.78 4.13
C VAL A 46 3.91 -4.17 2.69
N THR A 47 4.73 -5.20 2.58
CA THR A 47 5.27 -5.70 1.31
C THR A 47 4.58 -7.02 0.98
N SER A 48 3.39 -6.89 0.43
CA SER A 48 2.55 -8.01 -0.02
C SER A 48 1.71 -7.62 -1.22
N CYS A 49 1.18 -8.60 -1.95
CA CYS A 49 0.30 -8.39 -3.09
C CYS A 49 -1.09 -7.96 -2.63
N LYS A 50 -1.65 -6.92 -3.25
CA LYS A 50 -3.10 -6.61 -3.23
C LYS A 50 -3.76 -6.40 -1.86
N LEU A 51 -3.00 -6.17 -0.79
CA LEU A 51 -3.56 -5.98 0.57
C LEU A 51 -3.99 -4.54 0.88
N ALA A 52 -3.79 -3.59 -0.02
CA ALA A 52 -4.43 -2.27 0.06
C ALA A 52 -5.78 -2.20 -0.67
N LEU A 53 -6.24 -3.31 -1.25
CA LEU A 53 -7.58 -3.43 -1.82
C LEU A 53 -8.59 -3.89 -0.77
N GLY A 54 -9.76 -3.27 -0.79
CA GLY A 54 -10.93 -3.71 -0.04
C GLY A 54 -11.40 -5.09 -0.51
N THR A 55 -12.09 -5.86 0.34
CA THR A 55 -12.60 -7.20 -0.01
C THR A 55 -13.58 -7.20 -1.17
N ASP A 56 -14.31 -6.10 -1.31
CA ASP A 56 -15.31 -5.80 -2.31
C ASP A 56 -14.72 -5.36 -3.66
N GLN A 57 -13.44 -4.96 -3.68
CA GLN A 57 -12.78 -4.48 -4.88
C GLN A 57 -12.29 -5.63 -5.76
N SER A 58 -12.54 -5.52 -7.06
CA SER A 58 -12.01 -6.46 -8.04
C SER A 58 -10.49 -6.45 -8.05
N THR A 59 -9.89 -7.63 -8.29
CA THR A 59 -8.44 -7.74 -8.43
C THR A 59 -7.95 -7.63 -9.87
N THR A 60 -8.87 -7.39 -10.81
CA THR A 60 -8.65 -7.30 -12.26
C THR A 60 -9.13 -5.98 -12.85
N GLU A 61 -9.71 -5.08 -12.05
CA GLU A 61 -10.10 -3.75 -12.50
C GLU A 61 -8.88 -2.91 -12.93
N LYS A 62 -9.08 -2.07 -13.95
CA LYS A 62 -8.03 -1.18 -14.46
C LYS A 62 -7.74 -0.03 -13.49
N VAL A 63 -8.74 0.46 -12.76
CA VAL A 63 -8.60 1.56 -11.80
C VAL A 63 -8.80 1.03 -10.39
N PHE A 64 -7.70 0.94 -9.63
CA PHE A 64 -7.77 0.62 -8.21
C PHE A 64 -8.07 1.88 -7.41
N GLN A 65 -8.86 1.76 -6.35
CA GLN A 65 -9.12 2.84 -5.40
C GLN A 65 -8.54 2.49 -4.03
N PRO A 66 -7.98 3.45 -3.28
CA PRO A 66 -7.54 3.18 -1.92
C PRO A 66 -8.75 2.82 -1.05
N SER A 67 -8.64 1.76 -0.26
CA SER A 67 -9.74 1.33 0.63
C SER A 67 -9.31 1.40 2.09
N TYR A 68 -10.15 2.03 2.92
CA TYR A 68 -10.04 2.02 4.38
C TYR A 68 -10.26 0.61 4.96
N ASP A 69 -11.08 -0.21 4.29
CA ASP A 69 -11.45 -1.57 4.74
C ASP A 69 -10.50 -2.66 4.23
N SER A 70 -9.47 -2.28 3.47
CA SER A 70 -8.37 -3.16 3.13
C SER A 70 -7.60 -3.65 4.38
N PHE A 71 -6.83 -4.72 4.23
CA PHE A 71 -5.97 -5.24 5.29
C PHE A 71 -5.05 -4.16 5.85
N VAL A 72 -4.41 -3.39 4.97
CA VAL A 72 -3.47 -2.33 5.39
C VAL A 72 -4.22 -1.17 6.04
N GLY A 73 -5.39 -0.78 5.52
CA GLY A 73 -6.23 0.25 6.13
C GLY A 73 -6.69 -0.13 7.53
N ARG A 74 -7.21 -1.35 7.71
CA ARG A 74 -7.64 -1.87 9.01
C ARG A 74 -6.47 -2.05 9.97
N LEU A 75 -5.31 -2.53 9.51
CA LEU A 75 -4.12 -2.67 10.33
C LEU A 75 -3.65 -1.31 10.85
N HIS A 76 -3.57 -0.30 9.98
CA HIS A 76 -3.21 1.06 10.36
C HIS A 76 -4.19 1.60 11.41
N LYS A 77 -5.50 1.49 11.18
CA LYS A 77 -6.53 1.93 12.13
C LYS A 77 -6.42 1.24 13.48
N LEU A 78 -6.20 -0.08 13.48
CA LEU A 78 -6.09 -0.88 14.71
C LEU A 78 -4.84 -0.51 15.52
N LEU A 79 -3.68 -0.33 14.87
CA LEU A 79 -2.46 0.11 15.53
C LEU A 79 -2.62 1.47 16.22
N GLY A 80 -3.22 2.46 15.55
CA GLY A 80 -3.46 3.77 16.14
C GLY A 80 -4.51 3.74 17.25
N ASN A 81 -5.70 3.19 16.98
CA ASN A 81 -6.84 3.31 17.89
C ASN A 81 -6.77 2.38 19.10
N LYS A 82 -6.21 1.17 18.94
CA LYS A 82 -6.15 0.16 20.01
C LYS A 82 -4.81 0.17 20.75
N TYR A 83 -3.71 0.38 20.03
CA TYR A 83 -2.36 0.26 20.57
C TYR A 83 -1.61 1.59 20.70
N ASN A 84 -2.24 2.71 20.33
CA ASN A 84 -1.63 4.06 20.35
C ASN A 84 -0.36 4.20 19.50
N LEU A 85 -0.23 3.41 18.43
CA LEU A 85 0.91 3.41 17.52
C LEU A 85 0.56 4.19 16.24
N TYR A 86 0.71 5.52 16.31
CA TYR A 86 0.37 6.45 15.23
C TYR A 86 1.54 6.65 14.25
N THR A 87 1.62 5.79 13.24
CA THR A 87 2.66 5.78 12.20
C THR A 87 2.05 5.87 10.81
N THR A 88 2.84 6.27 9.80
CA THR A 88 2.40 6.17 8.40
C THR A 88 2.47 4.71 7.95
N MET A 89 1.49 4.25 7.17
CA MET A 89 1.53 2.90 6.60
C MET A 89 1.49 2.90 5.08
N HIS A 90 2.20 1.98 4.46
CA HIS A 90 2.20 1.79 3.02
C HIS A 90 1.72 0.39 2.66
N GLY A 91 0.77 0.33 1.73
CA GLY A 91 0.24 -0.90 1.16
C GLY A 91 0.38 -0.93 -0.37
N ARG A 92 0.01 -2.06 -0.97
CA ARG A 92 -0.01 -2.23 -2.43
C ARG A 92 -1.36 -2.73 -2.91
N THR A 93 -1.86 -2.13 -3.97
CA THR A 93 -3.11 -2.52 -4.66
C THR A 93 -2.87 -3.61 -5.70
N MET A 94 -1.61 -3.79 -6.11
CA MET A 94 -1.24 -4.74 -7.16
C MET A 94 -0.34 -5.86 -6.65
N ASN A 95 -0.13 -6.86 -7.51
CA ASN A 95 0.88 -7.89 -7.29
C ASN A 95 2.27 -7.25 -7.27
N ASN A 96 3.04 -7.52 -6.22
CA ASN A 96 4.40 -7.05 -6.12
C ASN A 96 5.40 -8.21 -6.10
N SER A 97 6.62 -7.91 -6.47
CA SER A 97 7.76 -8.81 -6.36
C SER A 97 8.97 -8.00 -5.93
N VAL A 98 9.89 -8.65 -5.24
CA VAL A 98 11.20 -8.07 -4.95
C VAL A 98 12.18 -8.75 -5.89
N VAL A 99 12.89 -7.94 -6.68
CA VAL A 99 13.87 -8.45 -7.64
C VAL A 99 15.00 -9.15 -6.87
N LYS A 100 15.26 -10.40 -7.22
CA LYS A 100 16.36 -11.20 -6.70
C LYS A 100 17.40 -11.40 -7.82
N ASN A 101 18.69 -11.36 -7.47
CA ASN A 101 19.80 -11.71 -8.35
C ASN A 101 19.91 -10.88 -9.64
N ALA A 102 19.80 -9.55 -9.54
CA ALA A 102 19.87 -8.64 -10.70
C ALA A 102 20.88 -7.49 -10.49
N GLY A 103 22.01 -7.76 -9.84
CA GLY A 103 23.04 -6.75 -9.56
C GLY A 103 22.49 -5.55 -8.78
N ALA A 104 22.70 -4.34 -9.30
CA ALA A 104 22.25 -3.07 -8.70
C ALA A 104 20.72 -2.91 -8.57
N HIS A 105 19.94 -3.80 -9.18
CA HIS A 105 18.48 -3.82 -9.09
C HIS A 105 17.95 -4.80 -8.02
N THR A 106 18.84 -5.56 -7.39
CA THR A 106 18.46 -6.49 -6.30
C THR A 106 17.82 -5.71 -5.16
N GLY A 107 16.69 -6.21 -4.65
CA GLY A 107 15.93 -5.57 -3.57
C GLY A 107 14.94 -4.49 -4.03
N ARG A 108 14.93 -4.11 -5.31
CA ARG A 108 13.90 -3.21 -5.86
C ARG A 108 12.54 -3.89 -5.91
N LYS A 109 11.48 -3.12 -5.64
CA LYS A 109 10.09 -3.60 -5.72
C LYS A 109 9.58 -3.37 -7.14
N THR A 110 9.13 -4.44 -7.80
CA THR A 110 8.39 -4.36 -9.06
C THR A 110 6.93 -4.70 -8.83
N THR A 111 6.08 -4.15 -9.68
CA THR A 111 4.64 -4.39 -9.71
C THR A 111 4.30 -5.12 -11.01
N ARG A 112 3.50 -6.18 -10.94
CA ARG A 112 2.99 -6.86 -12.14
C ARG A 112 1.71 -6.18 -12.61
N THR A 113 1.70 -5.67 -13.84
CA THR A 113 0.53 -5.05 -14.48
C THR A 113 -0.49 -6.12 -14.90
N PRO A 114 -1.75 -5.74 -15.21
CA PRO A 114 -2.74 -6.65 -15.78
C PRO A 114 -2.27 -7.37 -17.05
N GLY A 115 -1.49 -6.69 -17.91
CA GLY A 115 -0.86 -7.27 -19.11
C GLY A 115 0.34 -8.18 -18.83
N GLY A 116 0.66 -8.45 -17.56
CA GLY A 116 1.70 -9.40 -17.16
C GLY A 116 3.13 -8.83 -17.13
N LYS A 117 3.35 -7.58 -17.55
CA LYS A 117 4.66 -6.91 -17.46
C LYS A 117 5.02 -6.58 -16.00
N HIS A 118 6.30 -6.63 -15.66
CA HIS A 118 6.81 -6.19 -14.35
C HIS A 118 7.41 -4.78 -14.48
N LEU A 119 6.78 -3.80 -13.85
CA LEU A 119 7.21 -2.41 -13.88
C LEU A 119 7.75 -1.95 -12.52
N HIS A 120 8.77 -1.10 -12.54
CA HIS A 120 9.29 -0.44 -11.35
C HIS A 120 8.48 0.85 -11.07
N GLN A 121 8.47 1.32 -9.83
CA GLN A 121 7.99 2.67 -9.47
C GLN A 121 6.54 3.04 -9.86
N GLN A 122 5.66 2.06 -10.04
CA GLN A 122 4.24 2.34 -10.30
C GLN A 122 3.58 3.02 -9.10
N SER A 123 3.37 4.33 -9.18
CA SER A 123 2.86 5.21 -8.11
C SER A 123 1.42 4.84 -7.70
N PHE A 124 0.58 4.52 -8.67
CA PHE A 124 -0.80 4.01 -8.51
C PHE A 124 -0.87 2.60 -7.90
N ALA A 125 0.26 1.89 -7.77
CA ALA A 125 0.31 0.61 -7.09
C ALA A 125 0.55 0.73 -5.59
N LYS A 126 0.81 1.94 -5.07
CA LYS A 126 1.16 2.19 -3.66
C LYS A 126 0.13 3.09 -2.99
N VAL A 127 -0.44 2.61 -1.91
CA VAL A 127 -1.34 3.41 -1.07
C VAL A 127 -0.62 3.80 0.20
N THR A 128 -0.82 5.05 0.63
CA THR A 128 -0.34 5.61 1.89
C THR A 128 -1.53 5.89 2.80
N TYR A 129 -1.48 5.32 3.99
CA TYR A 129 -2.36 5.63 5.11
C TYR A 129 -1.57 6.47 6.11
N TYR A 130 -2.19 7.53 6.63
CA TYR A 130 -1.58 8.42 7.60
C TYR A 130 -2.65 8.96 8.56
N TRP A 131 -2.20 9.64 9.61
CA TRP A 131 -3.07 10.29 10.59
C TRP A 131 -3.03 11.80 10.35
N ASP A 132 -4.19 12.46 10.39
CA ASP A 132 -4.23 13.92 10.45
C ASP A 132 -3.96 14.44 11.88
N SER A 133 -3.98 15.75 12.07
CA SER A 133 -3.75 16.39 13.38
C SER A 133 -4.80 16.00 14.44
N SER A 134 -6.00 15.60 14.01
CA SER A 134 -7.08 15.10 14.85
C SER A 134 -7.04 13.58 15.03
N LYS A 135 -5.98 12.91 14.55
CA LYS A 135 -5.83 11.45 14.57
C LYS A 135 -6.96 10.71 13.87
N ASN A 136 -7.56 11.31 12.84
CA ASN A 136 -8.39 10.56 11.90
C ASN A 136 -7.49 9.94 10.83
N GLN A 137 -7.83 8.71 10.44
CA GLN A 137 -7.13 8.02 9.39
C GLN A 137 -7.45 8.69 8.05
N GLN A 138 -6.41 8.95 7.27
CA GLN A 138 -6.47 9.45 5.91
C GLN A 138 -5.80 8.45 4.97
N VAL A 139 -6.25 8.39 3.72
CA VAL A 139 -5.70 7.49 2.70
C VAL A 139 -5.54 8.22 1.37
N LYS A 140 -4.41 7.96 0.69
CA LYS A 140 -4.18 8.42 -0.68
C LYS A 140 -3.25 7.47 -1.42
N PHE A 141 -3.27 7.49 -2.74
CA PHE A 141 -2.16 6.93 -3.50
C PHE A 141 -0.89 7.74 -3.24
N SER A 142 0.27 7.07 -3.28
CA SER A 142 1.56 7.74 -3.27
C SER A 142 1.82 8.39 -4.63
N TYR A 143 1.05 9.41 -5.01
CA TYR A 143 1.40 10.26 -6.13
C TYR A 143 2.58 11.17 -5.72
N ASN A 144 3.63 11.18 -6.54
CA ASN A 144 4.24 12.43 -6.94
C ASN A 144 3.62 12.75 -8.31
N GLU A 145 3.32 14.00 -8.62
CA GLU A 145 2.65 14.48 -9.84
C GLU A 145 3.38 14.21 -11.18
N MET A 146 4.27 13.22 -11.27
CA MET A 146 4.94 12.87 -12.53
C MET A 146 4.92 11.38 -12.80
N GLU A 147 4.61 11.07 -14.07
CA GLU A 147 4.73 9.77 -14.74
C GLU A 147 3.63 8.75 -14.42
N ILE A 148 2.38 9.08 -14.80
CA ILE A 148 1.63 8.08 -15.56
C ILE A 148 2.33 8.01 -16.91
N ASP A 149 3.30 7.11 -17.03
CA ASP A 149 3.95 6.81 -18.30
C ASP A 149 2.86 6.53 -19.34
N ALA A 150 3.01 6.99 -20.59
CA ALA A 150 1.97 6.83 -21.61
C ALA A 150 1.58 5.34 -21.79
N GLU A 151 2.52 4.42 -21.56
CA GLU A 151 2.28 2.97 -21.55
C GLU A 151 1.32 2.51 -20.44
N VAL A 152 1.26 3.21 -19.31
CA VAL A 152 0.34 2.91 -18.19
C VAL A 152 -1.05 3.46 -18.49
N SER A 153 -1.15 4.66 -19.07
CA SER A 153 -2.44 5.23 -19.52
C SER A 153 -3.08 4.33 -20.59
N GLU A 154 -2.31 3.88 -21.59
CA GLU A 154 -2.76 2.91 -22.59
C GLU A 154 -3.15 1.56 -21.98
N ALA A 155 -2.40 1.06 -20.99
CA ALA A 155 -2.74 -0.20 -20.32
C ALA A 155 -3.98 -0.08 -19.40
N MET A 156 -4.28 1.12 -18.90
CA MET A 156 -5.37 1.38 -17.95
C MET A 156 -6.63 1.97 -18.59
N ASP A 157 -6.67 2.26 -19.90
CA ASP A 157 -7.82 2.92 -20.58
C ASP A 157 -8.31 4.17 -19.82
N ILE A 158 -7.39 4.85 -19.14
CA ILE A 158 -7.73 6.12 -18.51
C ILE A 158 -7.64 7.14 -19.63
N ASP A 159 -8.78 7.40 -20.26
CA ASP A 159 -9.00 8.60 -21.08
C ASP A 159 -8.73 9.80 -20.14
N TRP A 160 -7.51 10.31 -20.20
CA TRP A 160 -7.17 11.60 -19.61
C TRP A 160 -7.78 12.67 -20.53
N THR A 161 -9.11 12.80 -20.53
CA THR A 161 -9.72 14.02 -21.02
C THR A 161 -9.43 15.11 -19.98
N PRO A 162 -8.82 16.25 -20.37
CA PRO A 162 -8.56 17.37 -19.46
C PRO A 162 -9.83 18.04 -18.89
N ASP A 163 -11.01 17.53 -19.21
CA ASP A 163 -12.31 18.20 -19.01
C ASP A 163 -12.92 18.02 -17.61
N MET A 164 -12.24 17.38 -16.65
CA MET A 164 -12.73 17.27 -15.27
C MET A 164 -12.16 18.32 -14.29
N MET A 165 -11.51 19.38 -14.78
CA MET A 165 -11.13 20.54 -13.96
C MET A 165 -12.09 21.73 -14.06
N ASP A 166 -13.32 21.52 -14.54
CA ASP A 166 -14.35 22.56 -14.52
C ASP A 166 -15.64 22.05 -13.87
N ILE A 167 -15.71 22.21 -12.55
CA ILE A 167 -16.98 22.32 -11.83
C ILE A 167 -16.83 23.53 -10.92
N GLY A 168 -17.45 24.64 -11.35
CA GLY A 168 -17.72 25.79 -10.50
C GLY A 168 -18.75 25.51 -9.41
#